data_AF-A0A7R7DJK8-F1
#
_entry.id   AF-A0A7R7DJK8-F1
#
_cell.length_a   1.000
_cell.length_b   1.000
_cell.length_c   1.000
_cell.angle_alpha   90.00
_cell.angle_beta   90.00
_cell.angle_gamma   90.00
#
_symmetry.space_group_name_H-M   'P 1'
#
loop_
_entity.id
_entity.type
_entity.pdbx_description
1 polymer ?
#
loop_
_entity_poly.entity_id
_entity_poly.type
_entity_poly.pdbx_seq_one_letter_code
_entity_poly.pdbx_strand_id
1 'polypeptide(L)'
;MVNTGSAGVSLLLDPTAHQDGPGIRVDTRDTEPRAEPAWAAAELHARLGAPSDDRAGQFRYAVDALAHLVDTHRPDVAVLWLTEPDASQHRYGPGSAQSLAALAAADTALGWLVDALEALGHADDTNLWIASDHGSSPMTGRINLAAELAAAGFDRGIYCCDDGTSAIWLDDPADPVAERLVGWLRRQPWTGVLFGAGGLPDTVPLSLIGAAGPRSPQLIVGYAPGWYAAQAGPTTDAPDFHGCHGSGYRRDVHAVLQVTGPDYRSDVDLPAPAGLVDVLPTIAATLGIEADFDGRVLTEARPGGPAPAATTARLSLPGARATVSRVAGVSYVDEIVPAR
;
A
#
# COMPACT_ATOMS: atom_id res chain seq x y z
N MET A 1 15.41 6.57 -12.36
CA MET A 1 14.01 6.11 -12.16
C MET A 1 13.09 7.21 -12.67
N VAL A 2 11.95 6.84 -13.27
CA VAL A 2 10.85 7.78 -13.53
C VAL A 2 9.63 7.33 -12.72
N ASN A 3 8.87 8.25 -12.14
CA ASN A 3 7.61 7.89 -11.49
C ASN A 3 6.53 8.95 -11.65
N THR A 4 5.28 8.52 -11.65
CA THR A 4 4.08 9.37 -11.64
C THR A 4 3.22 9.04 -10.43
N GLY A 5 2.46 10.01 -9.93
CA GLY A 5 1.54 9.83 -8.78
C GLY A 5 1.05 11.16 -8.22
N SER A 6 0.59 11.19 -6.97
CA SER A 6 0.44 12.46 -6.24
C SER A 6 1.80 12.98 -5.78
N ALA A 7 1.94 14.28 -5.49
CA ALA A 7 3.19 14.85 -4.96
C ALA A 7 3.78 14.07 -3.77
N GLY A 8 2.94 13.58 -2.86
CA GLY A 8 3.38 12.82 -1.70
C GLY A 8 3.93 11.44 -2.07
N VAL A 9 3.20 10.70 -2.93
CA VAL A 9 3.60 9.37 -3.39
C VAL A 9 4.88 9.46 -4.21
N SER A 10 4.92 10.39 -5.17
CA SER A 10 6.05 10.54 -6.09
C SER A 10 7.33 11.01 -5.36
N LEU A 11 7.18 11.84 -4.32
CA LEU A 11 8.27 12.22 -3.42
C LEU A 11 8.80 11.04 -2.59
N LEU A 12 7.93 10.18 -2.07
CA LEU A 12 8.34 9.02 -1.27
C LEU A 12 9.01 7.94 -2.12
N LEU A 13 8.57 7.77 -3.38
CA LEU A 13 9.19 6.85 -4.34
C LEU A 13 10.59 7.31 -4.75
N ASP A 14 10.77 8.60 -5.02
CA ASP A 14 12.08 9.18 -5.31
C ASP A 14 12.27 10.53 -4.60
N PRO A 15 12.79 10.49 -3.35
CA PRO A 15 13.08 11.71 -2.63
C PRO A 15 14.27 12.45 -3.21
N THR A 16 15.08 11.85 -4.08
CA THR A 16 16.32 12.46 -4.61
C THR A 16 16.14 13.21 -5.92
N ALA A 17 15.01 13.03 -6.62
CA ALA A 17 14.69 13.66 -7.90
C ALA A 17 14.74 15.21 -7.89
N HIS A 18 14.74 15.87 -6.73
CA HIS A 18 14.85 17.33 -6.59
C HIS A 18 16.26 17.84 -6.26
N GLN A 19 17.24 16.96 -6.07
CA GLN A 19 18.60 17.29 -5.58
C GLN A 19 19.68 16.99 -6.61
N ASP A 20 19.47 17.36 -7.87
CA ASP A 20 20.31 16.97 -9.01
C ASP A 20 20.45 15.44 -9.19
N GLY A 21 19.55 14.67 -8.55
CA GLY A 21 19.49 13.22 -8.66
C GLY A 21 19.06 12.78 -10.06
N PRO A 22 19.35 11.53 -10.46
CA PRO A 22 19.06 11.02 -11.80
C PRO A 22 17.56 10.69 -12.01
N GLY A 23 16.71 11.01 -11.05
CA GLY A 23 15.30 10.67 -11.02
C GLY A 23 14.42 11.73 -11.66
N ILE A 24 13.26 11.32 -12.19
CA ILE A 24 12.19 12.23 -12.62
C ILE A 24 10.91 11.79 -11.93
N ARG A 25 10.23 12.73 -11.27
CA ARG A 25 8.92 12.48 -10.66
C ARG A 25 7.90 13.46 -11.19
N VAL A 26 6.68 12.98 -11.42
CA VAL A 26 5.58 13.75 -11.98
C VAL A 26 4.37 13.64 -11.06
N ASP A 27 3.88 14.76 -10.56
CA ASP A 27 2.56 14.87 -9.98
C ASP A 27 1.53 14.94 -11.11
N THR A 28 0.72 13.90 -11.21
CA THR A 28 -0.34 13.77 -12.22
C THR A 28 -1.74 13.80 -11.62
N ARG A 29 -1.86 14.10 -10.31
CA ARG A 29 -3.14 14.18 -9.60
C ARG A 29 -3.73 15.59 -9.65
N ASP A 30 -2.88 16.60 -9.66
CA ASP A 30 -3.27 18.00 -9.70
C ASP A 30 -3.58 18.46 -11.13
N THR A 31 -4.46 19.46 -11.25
CA THR A 31 -4.83 20.09 -12.54
C THR A 31 -3.68 20.84 -13.19
N GLU A 32 -2.69 21.23 -12.39
CA GLU A 32 -1.40 21.76 -12.84
C GLU A 32 -0.31 20.75 -12.46
N PRO A 33 -0.01 19.79 -13.35
CA PRO A 33 0.95 18.74 -13.04
C PRO A 33 2.33 19.37 -12.80
N ARG A 34 2.94 18.98 -11.69
CA ARG A 34 4.28 19.42 -11.32
C ARG A 34 5.24 18.30 -11.60
N ALA A 35 6.45 18.61 -12.05
CA ALA A 35 7.47 17.58 -12.16
C ALA A 35 8.80 18.11 -11.62
N GLU A 36 9.56 17.18 -11.06
CA GLU A 36 10.92 17.42 -10.61
C GLU A 36 11.88 16.48 -11.35
N PRO A 37 13.03 16.97 -11.85
CA PRO A 37 13.45 18.37 -11.77
C PRO A 37 12.59 19.29 -12.67
N ALA A 38 12.60 20.60 -12.39
CA ALA A 38 11.72 21.58 -13.06
C ALA A 38 11.74 21.56 -14.60
N TRP A 39 12.84 21.12 -15.23
CA TRP A 39 12.91 20.98 -16.69
C TRP A 39 11.89 19.95 -17.22
N ALA A 40 11.60 18.89 -16.46
CA ALA A 40 10.67 17.83 -16.87
C ALA A 40 9.25 18.38 -16.98
N ALA A 41 8.86 19.31 -16.10
CA ALA A 41 7.55 19.95 -16.16
C ALA A 41 7.40 20.78 -17.45
N ALA A 42 8.46 21.51 -17.81
CA ALA A 42 8.48 22.32 -19.04
C ALA A 42 8.42 21.43 -20.30
N GLU A 43 9.16 20.31 -20.30
CA GLU A 43 9.14 19.34 -21.39
C GLU A 43 7.76 18.70 -21.57
N LEU A 44 7.17 18.18 -20.49
CA LEU A 44 5.85 17.57 -20.52
C LEU A 44 4.77 18.57 -20.92
N HIS A 45 4.84 19.81 -20.42
CA HIS A 45 3.90 20.86 -20.83
C HIS A 45 4.03 21.20 -22.32
N ALA A 46 5.24 21.32 -22.85
CA ALA A 46 5.47 21.59 -24.26
C ALA A 46 4.97 20.44 -25.17
N ARG A 47 5.06 19.20 -24.68
CA ARG A 47 4.67 18.00 -25.42
C ARG A 47 3.18 17.68 -25.35
N LEU A 48 2.59 17.77 -24.17
CA LEU A 48 1.26 17.25 -23.84
C LEU A 48 0.25 18.35 -23.49
N GLY A 49 0.72 19.56 -23.17
CA GLY A 49 -0.13 20.62 -22.62
C GLY A 49 -0.52 20.36 -21.16
N ALA A 50 -1.69 20.87 -20.77
CA ALA A 50 -2.27 20.63 -19.44
C ALA A 50 -3.23 19.43 -19.48
N PRO A 51 -3.32 18.63 -18.41
CA PRO A 51 -4.30 17.56 -18.30
C PRO A 51 -5.71 18.13 -18.24
N SER A 52 -6.70 17.34 -18.66
CA SER A 52 -8.11 17.66 -18.39
C SER A 52 -8.40 17.58 -16.89
N ASP A 53 -9.38 18.35 -16.43
CA ASP A 53 -9.86 18.38 -15.04
C ASP A 53 -10.80 17.20 -14.68
N ASP A 54 -10.72 16.10 -15.43
CA ASP A 54 -11.49 14.90 -15.20
C ASP A 54 -10.56 13.68 -15.01
N ARG A 55 -11.06 12.66 -14.29
CA ARG A 55 -10.25 11.49 -13.91
C ARG A 55 -9.67 10.75 -15.11
N ALA A 56 -10.44 10.61 -16.19
CA ALA A 56 -9.99 9.90 -17.38
C ALA A 56 -8.91 10.69 -18.11
N GLY A 57 -9.06 12.02 -18.21
CA GLY A 57 -8.02 12.90 -18.75
C GLY A 57 -6.74 12.92 -17.93
N GLN A 58 -6.84 12.90 -16.60
CA GLN A 58 -5.66 12.77 -15.72
C GLN A 58 -4.95 11.43 -15.89
N PHE A 59 -5.69 10.32 -16.00
CA PHE A 59 -5.11 9.01 -16.30
C PHE A 59 -4.43 8.99 -17.66
N ARG A 60 -5.08 9.56 -18.68
CA ARG A 60 -4.50 9.66 -20.01
C ARG A 60 -3.20 10.45 -20.00
N TYR A 61 -3.19 11.60 -19.33
CA TYR A 61 -1.98 12.41 -19.16
C TYR A 61 -0.87 11.64 -18.44
N ALA A 62 -1.17 10.94 -17.35
CA ALA A 62 -0.17 10.17 -16.61
C ALA A 62 0.48 9.07 -17.46
N VAL A 63 -0.33 8.37 -18.27
CA VAL A 63 0.16 7.34 -19.21
C VAL A 63 1.01 7.98 -20.31
N ASP A 64 0.52 9.04 -20.96
CA ASP A 64 1.24 9.70 -22.05
C ASP A 64 2.56 10.33 -21.56
N ALA A 65 2.55 10.91 -20.35
CA ALA A 65 3.75 11.46 -19.71
C ALA A 65 4.78 10.37 -19.40
N LEU A 66 4.36 9.24 -18.80
CA LEU A 66 5.26 8.14 -18.51
C LEU A 66 5.84 7.54 -19.78
N ALA A 67 5.01 7.27 -20.80
CA ALA A 67 5.45 6.71 -22.07
C ALA A 67 6.46 7.64 -22.77
N HIS A 68 6.20 8.95 -22.80
CA HIS A 68 7.11 9.95 -23.35
C HIS A 68 8.47 9.94 -22.63
N LEU A 69 8.46 9.92 -21.29
CA LEU A 69 9.69 9.91 -20.50
C LEU A 69 10.45 8.59 -20.62
N VAL A 70 9.75 7.46 -20.73
CA VAL A 70 10.37 6.14 -21.00
C VAL A 70 11.09 6.15 -22.33
N ASP A 71 10.46 6.66 -23.39
CA ASP A 71 11.06 6.73 -24.72
C ASP A 71 12.28 7.67 -24.75
N THR A 72 12.14 8.85 -24.15
CA THR A 72 13.14 9.93 -24.25
C THR A 72 14.33 9.72 -23.32
N HIS A 73 14.12 9.17 -22.12
CA HIS A 73 15.16 9.06 -21.09
C HIS A 73 15.60 7.63 -20.79
N ARG A 74 14.88 6.60 -21.28
CA ARG A 74 15.23 5.18 -21.12
C ARG A 74 15.60 4.80 -19.68
N PRO A 75 14.71 5.05 -18.69
CA PRO A 75 15.01 4.74 -17.31
C PRO A 75 15.06 3.22 -17.06
N ASP A 76 15.91 2.77 -16.15
CA ASP A 76 15.95 1.35 -15.74
C ASP A 76 14.66 0.90 -15.03
N VAL A 77 13.95 1.85 -14.38
CA VAL A 77 12.68 1.62 -13.68
C VAL A 77 11.74 2.82 -13.90
N ALA A 78 10.51 2.53 -14.30
CA ALA A 78 9.41 3.48 -14.43
C ALA A 78 8.21 3.02 -13.59
N VAL A 79 7.53 3.95 -12.89
CA VAL A 79 6.34 3.65 -12.07
C VAL A 79 5.17 4.52 -12.51
N LEU A 80 4.05 3.88 -12.87
CA LEU A 80 2.75 4.52 -13.05
C LEU A 80 1.90 4.30 -11.80
N TRP A 81 1.57 5.37 -11.06
CA TRP A 81 0.63 5.27 -9.93
C TRP A 81 -0.75 5.81 -10.32
N LEU A 82 -1.76 4.93 -10.34
CA LEU A 82 -3.16 5.29 -10.54
C LEU A 82 -3.90 5.24 -9.21
N THR A 83 -4.68 6.28 -8.89
CA THR A 83 -5.39 6.39 -7.59
C THR A 83 -6.73 5.65 -7.53
N GLU A 84 -7.10 4.96 -8.61
CA GLU A 84 -8.31 4.14 -8.67
C GLU A 84 -7.90 2.65 -8.69
N PRO A 85 -8.70 1.76 -8.08
CA PRO A 85 -10.05 1.99 -7.59
C PRO A 85 -10.15 2.53 -6.15
N ASP A 86 -9.04 2.81 -5.47
CA ASP A 86 -9.03 3.18 -4.05
C ASP A 86 -9.96 4.36 -3.72
N ALA A 87 -9.84 5.48 -4.45
CA ALA A 87 -10.67 6.66 -4.20
C ALA A 87 -12.18 6.35 -4.34
N SER A 88 -12.56 5.57 -5.35
CA SER A 88 -13.95 5.13 -5.52
C SER A 88 -14.39 4.10 -4.48
N GLN A 89 -13.48 3.24 -4.00
CA GLN A 89 -13.75 2.28 -2.93
C GLN A 89 -13.99 2.98 -1.60
N HIS A 90 -13.20 3.99 -1.23
CA HIS A 90 -13.48 4.83 -0.06
C HIS A 90 -14.85 5.49 -0.17
N ARG A 91 -15.16 6.08 -1.33
CA ARG A 91 -16.39 6.88 -1.51
C ARG A 91 -17.67 6.06 -1.65
N TYR A 92 -17.62 4.89 -2.27
CA TYR A 92 -18.82 4.13 -2.65
C TYR A 92 -18.83 2.69 -2.11
N GLY A 93 -17.71 2.24 -1.54
CA GLY A 93 -17.53 0.89 -1.03
C GLY A 93 -17.02 -0.08 -2.10
N PRO A 94 -16.22 -1.08 -1.70
CA PRO A 94 -15.70 -2.10 -2.62
C PRO A 94 -16.84 -2.95 -3.21
N GLY A 95 -16.81 -3.13 -4.53
CA GLY A 95 -17.83 -3.89 -5.28
C GLY A 95 -19.07 -3.08 -5.69
N SER A 96 -19.13 -1.79 -5.33
CA SER A 96 -20.15 -0.88 -5.86
C SER A 96 -19.98 -0.68 -7.38
N ALA A 97 -21.07 -0.32 -8.07
CA ALA A 97 -21.03 -0.03 -9.51
C ALA A 97 -19.99 1.05 -9.87
N GLN A 98 -19.84 2.05 -9.01
CA GLN A 98 -18.86 3.11 -9.15
C GLN A 98 -17.42 2.60 -8.98
N SER A 99 -17.14 1.79 -7.95
CA SER A 99 -15.82 1.20 -7.76
C SER A 99 -15.43 0.24 -8.89
N LEU A 100 -16.39 -0.49 -9.45
CA LEU A 100 -16.17 -1.37 -10.60
C LEU A 100 -15.92 -0.57 -11.89
N ALA A 101 -16.64 0.53 -12.09
CA ALA A 101 -16.38 1.43 -13.21
C ALA A 101 -14.99 2.09 -13.11
N ALA A 102 -14.56 2.45 -11.89
CA ALA A 102 -13.22 2.98 -11.65
C ALA A 102 -12.12 1.96 -11.89
N LEU A 103 -12.34 0.69 -11.49
CA LEU A 103 -11.44 -0.42 -11.83
C LEU A 103 -11.32 -0.62 -13.34
N ALA A 104 -12.43 -0.57 -14.08
CA ALA A 104 -12.42 -0.64 -15.55
C ALA A 104 -11.69 0.56 -16.20
N ALA A 105 -11.74 1.74 -15.59
CA ALA A 105 -10.99 2.90 -16.05
C ALA A 105 -9.47 2.74 -15.82
N ALA A 106 -9.06 2.14 -14.70
CA ALA A 106 -7.65 1.80 -14.45
C ALA A 106 -7.14 0.74 -15.44
N ASP A 107 -7.95 -0.29 -15.73
CA ASP A 107 -7.66 -1.29 -16.76
C ASP A 107 -7.52 -0.67 -18.17
N THR A 108 -8.41 0.28 -18.51
CA THR A 108 -8.30 1.03 -19.76
C THR A 108 -6.98 1.83 -19.85
N ALA A 109 -6.55 2.44 -18.73
CA ALA A 109 -5.29 3.17 -18.69
C ALA A 109 -4.06 2.25 -18.80
N LEU A 110 -4.13 1.05 -18.22
CA LEU A 110 -3.13 0.00 -18.44
C LEU A 110 -3.05 -0.38 -19.92
N GLY A 111 -4.19 -0.56 -20.58
CA GLY A 111 -4.25 -0.79 -22.04
C GLY A 111 -3.56 0.30 -22.84
N TRP A 112 -3.80 1.58 -22.52
CA TRP A 112 -3.10 2.70 -23.16
C TRP A 112 -1.58 2.66 -22.99
N LEU A 113 -1.09 2.25 -21.81
CA LEU A 113 0.34 2.12 -21.56
C LEU A 113 0.94 1.00 -22.41
N VAL A 114 0.28 -0.16 -22.47
CA VAL A 114 0.70 -1.30 -23.31
C VAL A 114 0.74 -0.87 -24.78
N ASP A 115 -0.34 -0.28 -25.30
CA ASP A 115 -0.41 0.20 -26.68
C ASP A 115 0.72 1.22 -26.98
N ALA A 116 1.02 2.11 -26.03
CA ALA A 116 2.07 3.11 -26.18
C ALA A 116 3.46 2.46 -26.23
N LEU A 117 3.76 1.52 -25.32
CA LEU A 117 5.04 0.79 -25.31
C LEU A 117 5.22 -0.03 -26.60
N GLU A 118 4.17 -0.66 -27.10
CA GLU A 118 4.17 -1.35 -28.41
C GLU A 118 4.46 -0.39 -29.56
N ALA A 119 3.75 0.74 -29.63
CA ALA A 119 3.94 1.72 -30.68
C ALA A 119 5.34 2.34 -30.69
N LEU A 120 5.97 2.45 -29.52
CA LEU A 120 7.34 2.94 -29.34
C LEU A 120 8.41 1.85 -29.55
N GLY A 121 8.01 0.59 -29.71
CA GLY A 121 8.92 -0.55 -29.92
C GLY A 121 9.59 -1.07 -28.65
N HIS A 122 9.04 -0.79 -27.46
CA HIS A 122 9.56 -1.23 -26.16
C HIS A 122 8.85 -2.48 -25.61
N ALA A 123 7.92 -3.09 -26.36
CA ALA A 123 7.16 -4.24 -25.86
C ALA A 123 8.03 -5.48 -25.58
N ASP A 124 9.04 -5.71 -26.40
CA ASP A 124 9.91 -6.90 -26.32
C ASP A 124 11.10 -6.72 -25.36
N ASP A 125 11.39 -5.49 -24.91
CA ASP A 125 12.53 -5.17 -24.02
C ASP A 125 12.11 -4.66 -22.63
N THR A 126 10.81 -4.62 -22.35
CA THR A 126 10.26 -4.10 -21.09
C THR A 126 9.57 -5.20 -20.28
N ASN A 127 9.90 -5.28 -18.99
CA ASN A 127 9.11 -6.04 -18.03
C ASN A 127 8.03 -5.14 -17.42
N LEU A 128 6.77 -5.55 -17.52
CA LEU A 128 5.63 -4.85 -16.94
C LEU A 128 5.17 -5.54 -15.66
N TRP A 129 5.28 -4.82 -14.55
CA TRP A 129 4.78 -5.22 -13.24
C TRP A 129 3.47 -4.48 -12.94
N ILE A 130 2.42 -5.23 -12.63
CA ILE A 130 1.10 -4.71 -12.26
C ILE A 130 0.85 -5.12 -10.82
N ALA A 131 0.75 -4.14 -9.92
CA ALA A 131 0.57 -4.40 -8.50
C ALA A 131 -0.44 -3.44 -7.87
N SER A 132 -1.04 -3.86 -6.75
CA SER A 132 -1.69 -2.95 -5.81
C SER A 132 -0.94 -2.95 -4.49
N ASP A 133 -1.06 -1.89 -3.70
CA ASP A 133 -0.49 -1.76 -2.37
C ASP A 133 -1.34 -2.48 -1.30
N HIS A 134 -2.65 -2.50 -1.48
CA HIS A 134 -3.58 -3.20 -0.59
C HIS A 134 -4.89 -3.58 -1.31
N GLY A 135 -5.78 -4.23 -0.58
CA GLY A 135 -7.19 -4.38 -0.94
C GLY A 135 -8.10 -3.42 -0.14
N SER A 136 -9.39 -3.73 0.01
CA SER A 136 -10.34 -2.86 0.71
C SER A 136 -11.50 -3.65 1.34
N SER A 137 -11.91 -3.22 2.54
CA SER A 137 -13.05 -3.75 3.28
C SER A 137 -14.20 -2.76 3.35
N PRO A 138 -15.46 -3.23 3.33
CA PRO A 138 -16.63 -2.36 3.46
C PRO A 138 -16.75 -1.83 4.90
N MET A 139 -17.06 -0.55 5.03
CA MET A 139 -17.21 0.12 6.33
C MET A 139 -18.69 0.32 6.69
N THR A 140 -19.00 0.17 7.96
CA THR A 140 -20.35 0.30 8.54
C THR A 140 -20.39 1.25 9.73
N GLY A 141 -19.25 1.54 10.35
CA GLY A 141 -19.16 2.46 11.49
C GLY A 141 -17.82 3.16 11.52
N ARG A 142 -17.78 4.27 12.26
CA ARG A 142 -16.57 5.05 12.49
C ARG A 142 -16.46 5.44 13.95
N ILE A 143 -15.24 5.57 14.44
CA ILE A 143 -14.97 6.17 15.75
C ILE A 143 -14.19 7.49 15.61
N ASN A 144 -14.18 8.26 16.69
CA ASN A 144 -13.17 9.29 16.92
C ASN A 144 -12.30 8.84 18.09
N LEU A 145 -11.16 8.21 17.80
CA LEU A 145 -10.33 7.58 18.83
C LEU A 145 -9.88 8.60 19.88
N ALA A 146 -9.44 9.79 19.47
CA ALA A 146 -9.02 10.83 20.39
C ALA A 146 -10.13 11.25 21.37
N ALA A 147 -11.37 11.38 20.88
CA ALA A 147 -12.52 11.70 21.73
C ALA A 147 -12.87 10.56 22.70
N GLU A 148 -12.82 9.31 22.23
CA GLU A 148 -13.07 8.12 23.07
C GLU A 148 -12.01 7.99 24.18
N LEU A 149 -10.74 8.23 23.85
CA LEU A 149 -9.63 8.24 24.80
C LEU A 149 -9.80 9.34 25.85
N ALA A 150 -10.09 10.57 25.42
CA ALA A 150 -10.32 11.69 26.34
C ALA A 150 -11.49 11.42 27.29
N ALA A 151 -12.61 10.89 26.77
CA ALA A 151 -13.77 10.53 27.58
C ALA A 151 -13.47 9.42 28.61
N ALA A 152 -12.54 8.52 28.29
CA ALA A 152 -12.07 7.47 29.19
C ALA A 152 -10.96 7.91 30.18
N GLY A 153 -10.54 9.19 30.13
CA GLY A 153 -9.53 9.74 31.02
C GLY A 153 -8.08 9.54 30.56
N PHE A 154 -7.87 9.28 29.26
CA PHE A 154 -6.55 9.23 28.62
C PHE A 154 -6.26 10.57 27.92
N ASP A 155 -6.05 11.64 28.69
CA ASP A 155 -6.06 13.03 28.19
C ASP A 155 -4.66 13.66 27.94
N ARG A 156 -3.56 12.95 28.26
CA ARG A 156 -2.18 13.45 28.11
C ARG A 156 -1.19 12.36 27.75
N GLY A 157 -0.10 12.77 27.09
CA GLY A 157 1.03 11.92 26.76
C GLY A 157 0.71 10.75 25.84
N ILE A 158 -0.34 10.91 25.03
CA ILE A 158 -0.81 9.94 24.04
C ILE A 158 -0.97 10.68 22.72
N TYR A 159 -0.34 10.17 21.67
CA TYR A 159 -0.41 10.69 20.32
C TYR A 159 -0.97 9.61 19.40
N CYS A 160 -1.99 9.96 18.62
CA CYS A 160 -2.65 9.04 17.70
C CYS A 160 -2.44 9.48 16.25
N CYS A 161 -2.21 8.52 15.37
CA CYS A 161 -2.36 8.68 13.93
C CYS A 161 -3.49 7.74 13.49
N ASP A 162 -4.60 8.31 13.02
CA ASP A 162 -5.85 7.60 12.75
C ASP A 162 -6.06 7.36 11.24
N ASP A 163 -6.42 6.13 10.90
CA ASP A 163 -6.87 5.66 9.60
C ASP A 163 -7.74 4.38 9.79
N GLY A 164 -7.75 3.44 8.83
CA GLY A 164 -8.32 2.10 9.02
C GLY A 164 -7.62 1.24 10.08
N THR A 165 -6.49 1.72 10.61
CA THR A 165 -5.95 1.36 11.93
C THR A 165 -5.41 2.62 12.60
N SER A 166 -5.23 2.58 13.92
CA SER A 166 -4.62 3.72 14.62
C SER A 166 -3.33 3.34 15.32
N ALA A 167 -2.26 4.07 15.01
CA ALA A 167 -0.99 3.97 15.70
C ALA A 167 -0.96 4.93 16.90
N ILE A 168 -0.50 4.44 18.04
CA ILE A 168 -0.47 5.17 19.31
C ILE A 168 0.95 5.24 19.86
N TRP A 169 1.44 6.46 20.07
CA TRP A 169 2.69 6.75 20.77
C TRP A 169 2.42 7.33 22.15
N LEU A 170 3.29 6.98 23.09
CA LEU A 170 3.30 7.53 24.44
C LEU A 170 4.50 8.47 24.62
N ASP A 171 4.34 9.52 25.43
CA ASP A 171 5.45 10.40 25.86
C ASP A 171 6.57 9.58 26.50
N ASP A 172 6.20 8.65 27.40
CA ASP A 172 7.10 7.66 27.99
C ASP A 172 6.64 6.25 27.59
N PRO A 173 7.39 5.55 26.72
CA PRO A 173 7.10 4.17 26.34
C PRO A 173 7.04 3.17 27.51
N ALA A 174 7.65 3.49 28.65
CA ALA A 174 7.65 2.66 29.85
C ALA A 174 6.49 2.98 30.81
N ASP A 175 5.62 3.95 30.48
CA ASP A 175 4.51 4.34 31.35
C ASP A 175 3.50 3.18 31.50
N PRO A 176 3.15 2.78 32.75
CA PRO A 176 2.11 1.78 33.02
C PRO A 176 0.72 2.11 32.44
N VAL A 177 0.50 3.34 31.93
CA VAL A 177 -0.68 3.72 31.16
C VAL A 177 -0.89 2.81 29.95
N ALA A 178 0.17 2.28 29.34
CA ALA A 178 0.08 1.39 28.19
C ALA A 178 -0.78 0.16 28.49
N GLU A 179 -0.55 -0.49 29.64
CA GLU A 179 -1.33 -1.68 30.05
C GLU A 179 -2.79 -1.32 30.37
N ARG A 180 -3.01 -0.18 31.03
CA ARG A 180 -4.38 0.31 31.31
C ARG A 180 -5.13 0.60 30.01
N LEU A 181 -4.45 1.20 29.04
CA LEU A 181 -4.96 1.52 27.72
C LEU A 181 -5.33 0.25 26.95
N VAL A 182 -4.45 -0.76 26.90
CA VAL A 182 -4.78 -2.08 26.31
C VAL A 182 -5.99 -2.69 26.99
N GLY A 183 -6.03 -2.70 28.32
CA GLY A 183 -7.16 -3.22 29.08
C GLY A 183 -8.48 -2.53 28.72
N TRP A 184 -8.47 -1.21 28.54
CA TRP A 184 -9.63 -0.43 28.14
C TRP A 184 -10.03 -0.68 26.68
N LEU A 185 -9.09 -0.64 25.74
CA LEU A 185 -9.33 -0.85 24.31
C LEU A 185 -9.99 -2.21 24.04
N ARG A 186 -9.51 -3.28 24.69
CA ARG A 186 -10.07 -4.64 24.52
C ARG A 186 -11.54 -4.77 24.90
N ARG A 187 -12.09 -3.82 25.67
CA ARG A 187 -13.51 -3.82 26.06
C ARG A 187 -14.39 -3.04 25.10
N GLN A 188 -13.81 -2.33 24.14
CA GLN A 188 -14.57 -1.52 23.21
C GLN A 188 -15.14 -2.38 22.07
N PRO A 189 -16.40 -2.15 21.67
CA PRO A 189 -17.07 -2.97 20.66
C PRO A 189 -16.45 -2.82 19.26
N TRP A 190 -15.78 -1.68 19.01
CA TRP A 190 -15.12 -1.38 17.75
C TRP A 190 -13.65 -1.85 17.71
N THR A 191 -13.09 -2.34 18.80
CA THR A 191 -11.70 -2.85 18.82
C THR A 191 -11.64 -4.27 18.27
N GLY A 192 -10.74 -4.49 17.32
CA GLY A 192 -10.39 -5.79 16.78
C GLY A 192 -9.09 -6.31 17.40
N VAL A 193 -8.04 -6.43 16.60
CA VAL A 193 -6.73 -6.93 17.03
C VAL A 193 -5.87 -5.78 17.55
N LEU A 194 -5.29 -5.93 18.73
CA LEU A 194 -4.32 -4.99 19.27
C LEU A 194 -2.90 -5.50 19.02
N PHE A 195 -2.04 -4.65 18.47
CA PHE A 195 -0.63 -4.96 18.27
C PHE A 195 0.24 -4.09 19.17
N GLY A 196 1.14 -4.68 19.94
CA GLY A 196 1.94 -3.97 20.94
C GLY A 196 3.43 -4.11 20.71
N ALA A 197 4.17 -3.10 21.15
CA ALA A 197 5.60 -3.20 21.32
C ALA A 197 5.96 -4.33 22.31
N GLY A 198 7.18 -4.85 22.19
CA GLY A 198 7.63 -6.00 22.99
C GLY A 198 7.42 -5.77 24.49
N GLY A 199 6.79 -6.74 25.15
CA GLY A 199 6.52 -6.71 26.59
C GLY A 199 5.12 -6.23 26.99
N LEU A 200 4.33 -5.66 26.07
CA LEU A 200 2.97 -5.23 26.36
C LEU A 200 2.01 -6.44 26.39
N PRO A 201 1.43 -6.80 27.55
CA PRO A 201 0.62 -8.01 27.68
C PRO A 201 -0.65 -7.92 26.84
N ASP A 202 -1.20 -9.09 26.48
CA ASP A 202 -2.47 -9.22 25.76
C ASP A 202 -2.53 -8.56 24.37
N THR A 203 -1.37 -8.35 23.74
CA THR A 203 -1.24 -7.82 22.38
C THR A 203 -0.50 -8.79 21.46
N VAL A 204 -0.73 -8.64 20.16
CA VAL A 204 0.05 -9.29 19.10
C VAL A 204 1.37 -8.51 18.92
N PRO A 205 2.55 -9.17 18.83
CA PRO A 205 3.79 -8.44 18.62
C PRO A 205 3.79 -7.65 17.30
N LEU A 206 4.20 -6.38 17.33
CA LEU A 206 4.36 -5.55 16.12
C LEU A 206 5.29 -6.19 15.07
N SER A 207 6.28 -6.97 15.52
CA SER A 207 7.20 -7.68 14.62
C SER A 207 6.51 -8.71 13.73
N LEU A 208 5.33 -9.22 14.11
CA LEU A 208 4.58 -10.16 13.28
C LEU A 208 4.11 -9.52 11.97
N ILE A 209 3.81 -8.22 12.00
CA ILE A 209 3.30 -7.46 10.85
C ILE A 209 4.36 -6.52 10.26
N GLY A 210 5.64 -6.73 10.58
CA GLY A 210 6.74 -5.89 10.08
C GLY A 210 6.74 -4.45 10.63
N ALA A 211 5.97 -4.15 11.67
CA ALA A 211 5.82 -2.80 12.21
C ALA A 211 6.80 -2.49 13.37
N ALA A 212 7.81 -3.34 13.60
CA ALA A 212 8.82 -3.16 14.63
C ALA A 212 10.07 -2.43 14.08
N GLY A 213 10.49 -1.35 14.72
CA GLY A 213 11.62 -0.52 14.32
C GLY A 213 11.73 0.78 15.12
N PRO A 214 12.68 1.67 14.76
CA PRO A 214 12.96 2.89 15.53
C PRO A 214 11.80 3.89 15.60
N ARG A 215 10.82 3.78 14.69
CA ARG A 215 9.64 4.65 14.61
C ARG A 215 8.36 3.96 15.07
N SER A 216 8.46 2.75 15.62
CA SER A 216 7.29 1.99 16.03
C SER A 216 6.43 2.75 17.04
N PRO A 217 5.10 2.68 16.91
CA PRO A 217 4.21 3.05 18.00
C PRO A 217 4.38 2.08 19.18
N GLN A 218 3.91 2.48 20.36
CA GLN A 218 3.75 1.56 21.49
C GLN A 218 2.61 0.57 21.23
N LEU A 219 1.57 1.01 20.52
CA LEU A 219 0.39 0.21 20.22
C LEU A 219 -0.19 0.55 18.82
N ILE A 220 -0.68 -0.45 18.10
CA ILE A 220 -1.56 -0.27 16.94
C ILE A 220 -2.91 -0.88 17.29
N VAL A 221 -3.98 -0.11 17.08
CA VAL A 221 -5.36 -0.54 17.20
C VAL A 221 -5.84 -0.99 15.84
N GLY A 222 -5.97 -2.30 15.66
CA GLY A 222 -6.75 -2.90 14.59
C GLY A 222 -8.23 -2.86 14.95
N TYR A 223 -9.07 -2.40 14.03
CA TYR A 223 -10.51 -2.27 14.27
C TYR A 223 -11.28 -3.56 14.00
N ALA A 224 -12.43 -3.71 14.66
CA ALA A 224 -13.38 -4.77 14.38
C ALA A 224 -13.88 -4.66 12.93
N PRO A 225 -14.37 -5.75 12.30
CA PRO A 225 -14.82 -5.69 10.90
C PRO A 225 -15.85 -4.58 10.68
N GLY A 226 -15.61 -3.74 9.67
CA GLY A 226 -16.50 -2.62 9.31
C GLY A 226 -16.28 -1.33 10.10
N TRP A 227 -15.28 -1.27 10.99
CA TRP A 227 -14.94 -0.07 11.76
C TRP A 227 -13.60 0.52 11.32
N TYR A 228 -13.49 1.84 11.44
CA TYR A 228 -12.25 2.61 11.27
C TYR A 228 -12.25 3.84 12.19
N ALA A 229 -11.11 4.52 12.32
CA ALA A 229 -11.05 5.81 13.01
C ALA A 229 -11.07 6.97 12.02
N ALA A 230 -12.00 7.90 12.24
CA ALA A 230 -12.03 9.18 11.57
C ALA A 230 -11.23 10.21 12.38
N GLN A 231 -10.56 11.13 11.68
CA GLN A 231 -9.78 12.21 12.31
C GLN A 231 -10.65 13.21 13.11
N ALA A 232 -11.96 13.28 12.82
CA ALA A 232 -12.88 14.21 13.45
C ALA A 232 -14.35 13.72 13.45
N GLY A 233 -15.19 14.42 14.22
CA GLY A 233 -16.62 14.15 14.33
C GLY A 233 -16.96 13.09 15.39
N PRO A 234 -18.24 12.69 15.52
CA PRO A 234 -18.67 11.73 16.53
C PRO A 234 -18.41 10.27 16.10
N THR A 235 -18.28 9.39 17.08
CA THR A 235 -18.41 7.94 16.89
C THR A 235 -19.85 7.60 16.50
N THR A 236 -20.04 6.84 15.41
CA THR A 236 -21.38 6.54 14.86
C THR A 236 -21.38 5.35 13.91
N ASP A 237 -22.54 4.69 13.79
CA ASP A 237 -22.82 3.63 12.81
C ASP A 237 -23.22 4.19 11.42
N ALA A 238 -22.68 5.37 11.07
CA ALA A 238 -22.94 6.08 9.83
C ALA A 238 -21.60 6.59 9.30
N PRO A 239 -20.89 5.76 8.51
CA PRO A 239 -19.52 6.05 8.14
C PRO A 239 -19.46 7.09 7.01
N ASP A 240 -18.41 7.91 7.02
CA ASP A 240 -18.15 8.87 5.93
C ASP A 240 -17.47 8.17 4.74
N PHE A 241 -16.73 7.08 5.02
CA PHE A 241 -16.17 6.17 4.04
C PHE A 241 -16.97 4.88 3.98
N HIS A 242 -17.26 4.41 2.78
CA HIS A 242 -17.98 3.15 2.54
C HIS A 242 -17.03 1.96 2.30
N GLY A 243 -15.75 2.24 2.08
CA GLY A 243 -14.65 1.29 2.08
C GLY A 243 -13.46 1.88 2.84
N CYS A 244 -12.61 1.04 3.42
CA CYS A 244 -11.35 1.45 4.05
C CYS A 244 -10.36 0.28 4.01
N HIS A 245 -9.11 0.52 4.38
CA HIS A 245 -8.03 -0.47 4.36
C HIS A 245 -7.08 -0.27 5.54
N GLY A 246 -6.11 -1.18 5.71
CA GLY A 246 -5.13 -1.15 6.78
C GLY A 246 -5.40 -2.16 7.90
N SER A 247 -6.54 -2.86 7.86
CA SER A 247 -6.81 -3.95 8.80
C SER A 247 -6.00 -5.20 8.46
N GLY A 248 -5.98 -6.15 9.40
CA GLY A 248 -5.39 -7.47 9.19
C GLY A 248 -6.26 -8.45 8.40
N TYR A 249 -7.45 -8.04 7.97
CA TYR A 249 -8.40 -8.93 7.30
C TYR A 249 -7.91 -9.28 5.90
N ARG A 250 -8.27 -10.49 5.45
CA ARG A 250 -7.86 -10.99 4.13
C ARG A 250 -8.16 -10.02 2.98
N ARG A 251 -9.28 -9.29 3.05
CA ARG A 251 -9.66 -8.32 2.01
C ARG A 251 -8.75 -7.10 1.93
N ASP A 252 -8.03 -6.77 2.98
CA ASP A 252 -7.14 -5.60 3.03
C ASP A 252 -5.70 -6.01 2.73
N VAL A 253 -5.25 -7.13 3.28
CA VAL A 253 -3.84 -7.57 3.16
C VAL A 253 -3.54 -8.32 1.85
N HIS A 254 -4.56 -8.77 1.10
CA HIS A 254 -4.36 -9.39 -0.21
C HIS A 254 -4.35 -8.33 -1.30
N ALA A 255 -3.20 -8.17 -1.94
CA ALA A 255 -2.98 -7.28 -3.07
C ALA A 255 -2.89 -8.04 -4.39
N VAL A 256 -3.02 -7.33 -5.51
CA VAL A 256 -2.76 -7.88 -6.84
C VAL A 256 -1.25 -7.83 -7.11
N LEU A 257 -0.73 -8.88 -7.74
CA LEU A 257 0.60 -8.88 -8.33
C LEU A 257 0.57 -9.73 -9.61
N GLN A 258 0.90 -9.10 -10.74
CA GLN A 258 1.08 -9.75 -12.03
C GLN A 258 2.35 -9.21 -12.69
N VAL A 259 3.05 -10.06 -13.43
CA VAL A 259 4.27 -9.70 -14.13
C VAL A 259 4.24 -10.31 -15.52
N THR A 260 4.61 -9.53 -16.53
CA THR A 260 4.83 -10.00 -17.90
C THR A 260 6.08 -9.32 -18.47
N GLY A 261 6.74 -9.98 -19.42
CA GLY A 261 7.96 -9.45 -20.06
C GLY A 261 9.02 -10.51 -20.32
N PRO A 262 10.14 -10.12 -20.97
CA PRO A 262 11.16 -11.04 -21.47
C PRO A 262 11.87 -11.86 -20.38
N ASP A 263 11.91 -11.37 -19.14
CA ASP A 263 12.62 -12.04 -18.04
C ASP A 263 11.75 -12.99 -17.20
N TYR A 264 10.44 -13.03 -17.47
CA TYR A 264 9.47 -13.75 -16.66
C TYR A 264 8.71 -14.79 -17.48
N ARG A 265 8.16 -15.78 -16.78
CA ARG A 265 7.31 -16.81 -17.37
C ARG A 265 5.95 -16.22 -17.74
N SER A 266 5.43 -16.58 -18.91
CA SER A 266 4.06 -16.28 -19.31
C SER A 266 3.10 -17.41 -18.93
N ASP A 267 1.80 -17.09 -18.91
CA ASP A 267 0.68 -18.05 -18.85
C ASP A 267 0.74 -19.04 -17.68
N VAL A 268 1.16 -18.56 -16.50
CA VAL A 268 1.24 -19.39 -15.29
C VAL A 268 0.84 -18.65 -14.02
N ASP A 269 0.04 -19.33 -13.21
CA ASP A 269 -0.20 -18.94 -11.81
C ASP A 269 0.88 -19.55 -10.91
N LEU A 270 1.50 -18.71 -10.07
CA LEU A 270 2.50 -19.13 -9.11
C LEU A 270 1.80 -19.40 -7.76
N PRO A 271 1.78 -20.66 -7.27
CA PRO A 271 1.04 -21.00 -6.06
C PRO A 271 1.78 -20.63 -4.77
N ALA A 272 3.07 -20.28 -4.86
CA ALA A 272 3.86 -19.87 -3.71
C ALA A 272 3.43 -18.47 -3.25
N PRO A 273 3.17 -18.25 -1.95
CA PRO A 273 2.91 -16.92 -1.42
C PRO A 273 4.03 -15.93 -1.73
N ALA A 274 3.64 -14.72 -2.11
CA ALA A 274 4.51 -13.58 -2.36
C ALA A 274 3.87 -12.34 -1.74
N GLY A 275 4.68 -11.35 -1.41
CA GLY A 275 4.23 -10.07 -0.88
C GLY A 275 4.94 -8.89 -1.54
N LEU A 276 4.48 -7.68 -1.25
CA LEU A 276 5.09 -6.45 -1.78
C LEU A 276 6.58 -6.33 -1.44
N VAL A 277 6.98 -6.90 -0.30
CA VAL A 277 8.38 -6.95 0.13
C VAL A 277 9.30 -7.68 -0.88
N ASP A 278 8.74 -8.55 -1.74
CA ASP A 278 9.48 -9.32 -2.73
C ASP A 278 9.64 -8.59 -4.08
N VAL A 279 8.90 -7.51 -4.32
CA VAL A 279 8.92 -6.78 -5.60
C VAL A 279 10.28 -6.17 -5.84
N LEU A 280 10.78 -5.38 -4.89
CA LEU A 280 12.08 -4.70 -5.00
C LEU A 280 13.26 -5.68 -5.17
N PRO A 281 13.46 -6.72 -4.34
CA PRO A 281 14.55 -7.68 -4.54
C PRO A 281 14.45 -8.40 -5.89
N THR A 282 13.24 -8.68 -6.39
CA THR A 282 13.07 -9.32 -7.69
C THR A 282 13.46 -8.41 -8.85
N ILE A 283 13.04 -7.14 -8.82
CA ILE A 283 13.46 -6.14 -9.81
C ILE A 283 14.98 -5.92 -9.75
N ALA A 284 15.54 -5.75 -8.55
CA ALA A 284 16.97 -5.56 -8.34
C ALA A 284 17.78 -6.73 -8.91
N ALA A 285 17.36 -7.97 -8.67
CA ALA A 285 18.02 -9.16 -9.21
C ALA A 285 17.96 -9.24 -10.75
N THR A 286 16.89 -8.73 -11.37
CA THR A 286 16.78 -8.63 -12.84
C THR A 286 17.73 -7.57 -13.41
N LEU A 287 17.94 -6.46 -12.68
CA LEU A 287 18.90 -5.41 -13.02
C LEU A 287 20.36 -5.72 -12.64
N GLY A 288 20.62 -6.89 -12.03
CA GLY A 288 21.96 -7.27 -11.56
C GLY A 288 22.46 -6.46 -10.35
N ILE A 289 21.53 -5.89 -9.58
CA ILE A 289 21.82 -5.13 -8.36
C ILE A 289 21.82 -6.09 -7.16
N GLU A 290 22.96 -6.19 -6.48
CA GLU A 290 23.11 -6.97 -5.26
C GLU A 290 23.03 -6.06 -4.02
N ALA A 291 22.03 -6.31 -3.17
CA ALA A 291 21.86 -5.63 -1.89
C ALA A 291 21.12 -6.56 -0.91
N ASP A 292 21.08 -6.15 0.36
CA ASP A 292 20.28 -6.83 1.38
C ASP A 292 18.85 -6.26 1.36
N PHE A 293 17.87 -7.15 1.25
CA PHE A 293 16.46 -6.80 1.20
C PHE A 293 15.68 -7.68 2.20
N ASP A 294 14.61 -7.13 2.76
CA ASP A 294 13.75 -7.88 3.69
C ASP A 294 13.00 -9.04 3.00
N GLY A 295 12.72 -8.89 1.71
CA GLY A 295 12.00 -9.87 0.90
C GLY A 295 12.91 -10.82 0.16
N ARG A 296 12.31 -11.76 -0.57
CA ARG A 296 13.02 -12.72 -1.41
C ARG A 296 12.90 -12.37 -2.89
N VAL A 297 13.85 -12.85 -3.67
CA VAL A 297 13.70 -12.90 -5.13
C VAL A 297 12.64 -13.95 -5.47
N LEU A 298 11.65 -13.57 -6.28
CA LEU A 298 10.63 -14.50 -6.83
C LEU A 298 11.25 -15.35 -7.95
N THR A 299 12.18 -16.24 -7.61
CA THR A 299 12.92 -17.04 -8.58
C THR A 299 12.00 -17.91 -9.43
N GLU A 300 10.90 -18.39 -8.87
CA GLU A 300 9.88 -19.20 -9.54
C GLU A 300 9.16 -18.48 -10.68
N ALA A 301 9.20 -17.15 -10.70
CA ALA A 301 8.63 -16.32 -11.77
C ALA A 301 9.51 -16.28 -13.02
N ARG A 302 10.79 -16.65 -12.92
CA ARG A 302 11.75 -16.61 -14.03
C ARG A 302 11.77 -17.94 -14.81
N PRO A 303 12.05 -17.94 -16.13
CA PRO A 303 12.20 -19.17 -16.90
C PRO A 303 13.23 -20.12 -16.28
N GLY A 304 12.83 -21.38 -16.04
CA GLY A 304 13.69 -22.39 -15.42
C GLY A 304 13.99 -22.18 -13.92
N GLY A 305 13.43 -21.15 -13.30
CA GLY A 305 13.60 -20.88 -11.87
C GLY A 305 12.90 -21.92 -10.99
N PRO A 306 13.51 -22.32 -9.86
CA PRO A 306 12.94 -23.34 -8.98
C PRO A 306 11.74 -22.79 -8.20
N ALA A 307 10.74 -23.65 -7.96
CA ALA A 307 9.69 -23.36 -7.00
C ALA A 307 10.26 -23.34 -5.57
N PRO A 308 9.96 -22.34 -4.74
CA PRO A 308 10.43 -22.29 -3.37
C PRO A 308 9.66 -23.27 -2.49
N ALA A 309 10.30 -23.71 -1.40
CA ALA A 309 9.59 -24.40 -0.33
C ALA A 309 8.67 -23.41 0.40
N ALA A 310 7.40 -23.78 0.56
CA ALA A 310 6.38 -22.97 1.22
C ALA A 310 5.67 -23.79 2.31
N THR A 311 5.38 -23.16 3.44
CA THR A 311 4.58 -23.75 4.53
C THR A 311 3.59 -22.72 5.06
N THR A 312 2.38 -23.15 5.40
CA THR A 312 1.37 -22.28 6.02
C THR A 312 1.00 -22.82 7.39
N ALA A 313 0.95 -21.93 8.38
CA ALA A 313 0.59 -22.26 9.76
C ALA A 313 -0.53 -21.34 10.27
N ARG A 314 -1.36 -21.87 11.16
CA ARG A 314 -2.34 -21.07 11.92
C ARG A 314 -1.80 -20.83 13.31
N LEU A 315 -1.75 -19.57 13.70
CA LEU A 315 -1.25 -19.12 15.00
C LEU A 315 -2.41 -18.71 15.89
N SER A 316 -2.37 -19.15 17.15
CA SER A 316 -3.21 -18.62 18.23
C SER A 316 -2.42 -17.55 18.96
N LEU A 317 -2.93 -16.32 18.97
CA LEU A 317 -2.27 -15.14 19.52
C LEU A 317 -3.16 -14.49 20.59
N PRO A 318 -2.62 -13.60 21.44
CA PRO A 318 -3.44 -12.87 22.39
C PRO A 318 -4.59 -12.11 21.71
N GLY A 319 -5.83 -12.54 21.95
CA GLY A 319 -7.02 -11.94 21.36
C GLY A 319 -7.20 -12.14 19.85
N ALA A 320 -6.32 -12.88 19.18
CA ALA A 320 -6.32 -13.00 17.72
C ALA A 320 -5.97 -14.41 17.21
N ARG A 321 -6.30 -14.67 15.95
CA ARG A 321 -5.81 -15.80 15.17
C ARG A 321 -5.19 -15.27 13.90
N ALA A 322 -4.05 -15.82 13.51
CA ALA A 322 -3.39 -15.46 12.26
C ALA A 322 -3.15 -16.69 11.38
N THR A 323 -3.20 -16.50 10.07
CA THR A 323 -2.64 -17.45 9.10
C THR A 323 -1.35 -16.84 8.58
N VAL A 324 -0.24 -17.56 8.72
CA VAL A 324 1.09 -17.09 8.31
C VAL A 324 1.70 -18.12 7.38
N SER A 325 2.11 -17.65 6.20
CA SER A 325 2.86 -18.43 5.25
C SER A 325 4.34 -18.11 5.35
N ARG A 326 5.20 -19.10 5.15
CA ARG A 326 6.65 -18.93 5.12
C ARG A 326 7.20 -19.51 3.83
N VAL A 327 7.95 -18.71 3.07
CA VAL A 327 8.52 -19.09 1.77
C VAL A 327 9.98 -18.65 1.74
N ALA A 328 10.88 -19.60 1.48
CA ALA A 328 12.33 -19.35 1.40
C ALA A 328 12.91 -18.49 2.54
N GLY A 329 12.36 -18.61 3.75
CA GLY A 329 12.82 -17.87 4.94
C GLY A 329 11.99 -16.65 5.29
N VAL A 330 11.29 -16.04 4.33
CA VAL A 330 10.41 -14.86 4.48
C VAL A 330 9.03 -15.28 4.99
N SER A 331 8.42 -14.47 5.85
CA SER A 331 7.08 -14.72 6.41
C SER A 331 6.06 -13.71 5.88
N TYR A 332 4.87 -14.19 5.58
CA TYR A 332 3.73 -13.42 5.06
C TYR A 332 2.53 -13.64 5.97
N VAL A 333 1.88 -12.56 6.39
CA VAL A 333 0.63 -12.64 7.13
C VAL A 333 -0.52 -12.69 6.13
N ASP A 334 -1.09 -13.87 5.93
CA ASP A 334 -2.18 -14.08 4.98
C ASP A 334 -3.51 -13.50 5.48
N GLU A 335 -3.68 -13.50 6.80
CA GLU A 335 -4.84 -12.95 7.51
C GLU A 335 -4.53 -12.88 9.00
N ILE A 336 -5.00 -11.83 9.69
CA ILE A 336 -5.11 -11.79 11.14
C ILE A 336 -6.47 -11.24 11.57
N VAL A 337 -7.19 -12.03 12.37
CA VAL A 337 -8.57 -11.76 12.79
C VAL A 337 -8.69 -11.82 14.31
N PRO A 338 -9.67 -11.13 14.91
CA PRO A 338 -10.03 -11.36 16.31
C PRO A 338 -10.35 -12.84 16.60
N ALA A 339 -10.01 -13.30 17.80
CA ALA A 339 -10.27 -14.67 18.22
C ALA A 339 -11.74 -14.94 18.61
N ARG A 340 -12.55 -13.89 18.76
CA ARG A 340 -13.96 -13.92 19.18
C ARG A 340 -14.83 -13.28 18.13
#